data_AF-A0A1W6BUL4-F1
#
_entry.id   AF-A0A1W6BUL4-F1
#
_cell.length_a   1.000
_cell.length_b   1.000
_cell.length_c   1.000
_cell.angle_alpha   90.00
_cell.angle_beta   90.00
_cell.angle_gamma   90.00
#
_symmetry.space_group_name_H-M   'P 1'
#
loop_
_entity.id
_entity.type
_entity.pdbx_description
1 polymer ?
#
loop_
_entity_poly.entity_id
_entity_poly.type
_entity_poly.pdbx_seq_one_letter_code
_entity_poly.pdbx_strand_id
1 'polypeptide(L)'
;MKKFLTPKKIILTFIVCSGIYFIGIPLGFVPFWWIQPNYWEFRKLCKINDLPNGEEKYNKILGYFGLKLGDKYVFLKNTTYKDSIVLRAYTDLKDNNNKIFSIDNITNIEFSPSWIVYYPQVFGNEGNMDFRINWKTSVECRYFKRDLLFKGTNNEQ
;
A
#
# COMPACT_ATOMS: atom_id res chain seq x y z
N MET A 1 -10.16 8.77 -47.58
CA MET A 1 -8.91 8.13 -48.02
C MET A 1 -8.07 7.76 -46.79
N LYS A 2 -7.88 6.47 -46.53
CA LYS A 2 -7.08 5.99 -45.38
C LYS A 2 -5.60 6.30 -45.66
N LYS A 3 -5.01 7.20 -44.88
CA LYS A 3 -3.57 7.50 -44.93
C LYS A 3 -2.80 6.29 -44.38
N PHE A 4 -2.38 5.38 -45.25
CA PHE A 4 -1.44 4.33 -44.89
C PHE A 4 -0.10 4.99 -44.57
N LEU A 5 0.30 4.95 -43.30
CA LEU A 5 1.63 5.35 -42.87
C LEU A 5 2.65 4.44 -43.56
N THR A 6 3.64 5.04 -44.22
CA THR A 6 4.68 4.29 -44.92
C THR A 6 5.46 3.41 -43.93
N PRO A 7 5.83 2.17 -44.31
CA PRO A 7 6.37 1.16 -43.39
C PRO A 7 7.62 1.64 -42.65
N LYS A 8 8.44 2.48 -43.28
CA LYS A 8 9.63 3.10 -42.66
C LYS A 8 9.29 3.98 -41.46
N LYS A 9 8.17 4.72 -41.50
CA LYS A 9 7.71 5.58 -40.40
C LYS A 9 7.14 4.76 -39.24
N ILE A 10 6.45 3.66 -39.54
CA ILE A 10 5.88 2.74 -38.53
C ILE A 10 7.01 2.05 -37.74
N ILE A 11 8.04 1.56 -38.44
CA ILE A 11 9.19 0.91 -37.80
C ILE A 11 9.93 1.88 -36.88
N LEU A 12 10.15 3.13 -37.32
CA LEU A 12 10.81 4.14 -36.50
C LEU A 12 9.99 4.50 -35.24
N THR A 13 8.67 4.64 -35.36
CA THR A 13 7.78 4.86 -34.20
C THR A 13 7.83 3.68 -33.23
N PHE A 14 7.82 2.44 -33.73
CA PHE A 14 7.95 1.26 -32.88
C PHE A 14 9.29 1.21 -32.14
N ILE A 15 10.40 1.56 -32.80
CA ILE A 15 11.73 1.60 -32.17
C ILE A 15 11.78 2.69 -31.08
N VAL A 16 11.21 3.87 -31.31
CA VAL A 16 11.18 4.95 -30.30
C VAL A 16 10.30 4.57 -29.11
N CYS A 17 9.10 4.03 -29.33
CA CYS A 17 8.23 3.57 -28.25
C CYS A 17 8.85 2.40 -27.47
N SER A 18 9.52 1.47 -28.16
CA SER A 18 10.25 0.37 -27.55
C SER A 18 11.47 0.88 -26.75
N GLY A 19 12.22 1.85 -27.27
CA GLY A 19 13.32 2.49 -26.53
C GLY A 19 12.85 3.17 -25.25
N ILE A 20 11.76 3.94 -25.30
CA ILE A 20 11.16 4.56 -24.11
C ILE A 20 10.64 3.50 -23.12
N TYR A 21 10.08 2.40 -23.63
CA TYR A 21 9.61 1.28 -22.82
C TYR A 21 10.78 0.54 -22.14
N PHE A 22 11.80 0.15 -22.90
CA PHE A 22 12.95 -0.59 -22.38
C PHE A 22 13.95 0.25 -21.59
N ILE A 23 14.00 1.58 -21.77
CA ILE A 23 14.89 2.48 -21.03
C ILE A 23 14.15 3.17 -19.87
N GLY A 24 12.87 3.51 -20.02
CA GLY A 24 12.08 4.19 -19.00
C GLY A 24 11.59 3.28 -17.87
N ILE A 25 11.36 1.98 -18.14
CA ILE A 25 10.92 1.01 -17.13
C ILE A 25 12.05 0.64 -16.15
N PRO A 26 13.31 0.39 -16.58
CA PRO A 26 14.40 0.10 -15.65
C PRO A 26 14.86 1.34 -14.86
N LEU A 27 14.74 2.55 -15.42
CA LEU A 27 15.22 3.79 -14.79
C LEU A 27 14.23 4.44 -13.81
N GLY A 28 13.11 3.78 -13.49
CA GLY A 28 12.19 4.24 -12.43
C GLY A 28 11.40 5.52 -12.76
N PHE A 29 11.36 5.95 -14.02
CA PHE A 29 10.72 7.20 -14.43
C PHE A 29 9.19 7.15 -14.39
N VAL A 30 8.62 5.95 -14.40
CA VAL A 30 7.20 5.72 -14.15
C VAL A 30 7.10 5.04 -12.78
N PRO A 31 6.34 5.59 -11.82
CA PRO A 31 6.04 4.87 -10.60
C PRO A 31 5.17 3.67 -10.97
N PHE A 32 5.80 2.55 -11.33
CA PHE A 32 5.20 1.29 -11.73
C PHE A 32 4.14 0.83 -10.71
N TRP A 33 4.32 1.24 -9.46
CA TRP A 33 3.38 1.14 -8.36
C TRP A 33 1.96 1.54 -8.75
N TRP A 34 1.76 2.66 -9.45
CA TRP A 34 0.43 3.15 -9.78
C TRP A 34 -0.34 2.27 -10.79
N ILE A 35 0.40 1.49 -11.58
CA ILE A 35 -0.15 0.63 -12.63
C ILE A 35 -0.50 -0.76 -12.07
N GLN A 36 0.05 -1.14 -10.91
CA GLN A 36 -0.26 -2.43 -10.30
C GLN A 36 -1.64 -2.43 -9.65
N PRO A 37 -2.53 -3.40 -9.94
CA PRO A 37 -3.88 -3.44 -9.35
C PRO A 37 -3.85 -3.52 -7.81
N ASN A 38 -2.83 -4.20 -7.25
CA ASN A 38 -2.65 -4.35 -5.81
C ASN A 38 -2.34 -3.01 -5.11
N TYR A 39 -1.76 -2.03 -5.80
CA TYR A 39 -1.54 -0.69 -5.24
C TYR A 39 -2.84 0.04 -4.92
N TRP A 40 -3.81 0.00 -5.84
CA TRP A 40 -5.09 0.68 -5.64
C TRP A 40 -5.90 0.06 -4.52
N GLU A 41 -5.85 -1.27 -4.41
CA GLU A 41 -6.49 -1.98 -3.31
C GLU A 41 -5.81 -1.70 -1.98
N PHE A 42 -4.48 -1.74 -1.96
CA PHE A 42 -3.69 -1.34 -0.80
C PHE A 42 -4.05 0.09 -0.34
N ARG A 43 -4.14 1.03 -1.29
CA ARG A 43 -4.53 2.42 -1.01
C ARG A 43 -5.94 2.51 -0.43
N LYS A 44 -6.90 1.71 -0.92
CA LYS A 44 -8.26 1.66 -0.34
C LYS A 44 -8.25 1.14 1.09
N LEU A 45 -7.43 0.12 1.37
CA LEU A 45 -7.26 -0.41 2.72
C LEU A 45 -6.66 0.63 3.67
N CYS A 46 -5.66 1.41 3.22
CA CYS A 46 -5.09 2.49 4.03
C CYS A 46 -6.10 3.57 4.42
N LYS A 47 -7.06 3.90 3.55
CA LYS A 47 -8.10 4.89 3.82
C LYS A 47 -9.07 4.48 4.93
N ILE A 48 -9.09 3.21 5.34
CA ILE A 48 -9.93 2.75 6.46
C ILE A 48 -9.49 3.40 7.78
N ASN A 49 -8.21 3.74 7.91
CA ASN A 49 -7.71 4.44 9.10
C ASN A 49 -8.18 5.89 9.19
N ASP A 50 -8.51 6.52 8.06
CA ASP A 50 -8.97 7.90 8.00
C ASP A 50 -10.45 8.03 8.42
N LEU A 51 -11.18 6.91 8.53
CA LEU A 51 -12.54 6.90 9.05
C LEU A 51 -12.54 7.28 10.54
N PRO A 52 -13.58 8.00 11.02
CA PRO A 52 -13.73 8.27 12.44
C PRO A 52 -13.85 6.96 13.22
N ASN A 53 -13.35 6.96 14.45
CA ASN A 53 -13.50 5.82 15.35
C ASN A 53 -14.99 5.62 15.66
N GLY A 54 -15.53 4.47 15.24
CA GLY A 54 -16.95 4.18 15.35
C GLY A 54 -17.29 2.82 14.74
N GLU A 55 -18.58 2.49 14.77
CA GLU A 55 -19.10 1.19 14.34
C GLU A 55 -18.68 0.82 12.91
N GLU A 56 -18.78 1.76 11.98
CA GLU A 56 -18.46 1.52 10.57
C GLU A 56 -16.99 1.11 10.37
N LYS A 57 -16.06 1.82 11.03
CA LYS A 57 -14.63 1.52 10.97
C LYS A 57 -14.35 0.16 11.59
N TYR A 58 -14.91 -0.12 12.76
CA TYR A 58 -14.67 -1.36 13.49
C TYR A 58 -15.23 -2.57 12.73
N ASN A 59 -16.46 -2.49 12.24
CA ASN A 59 -17.07 -3.56 11.44
C ASN A 59 -16.29 -3.80 10.14
N LYS A 60 -15.79 -2.76 9.47
CA LYS A 60 -14.94 -2.92 8.29
C LYS A 60 -13.65 -3.66 8.61
N ILE A 61 -12.92 -3.24 9.66
CA ILE A 61 -11.64 -3.86 10.03
C ILE A 61 -11.86 -5.30 10.46
N LEU A 62 -12.79 -5.55 11.38
CA LEU A 62 -13.10 -6.90 11.87
C LEU A 62 -13.59 -7.82 10.74
N GLY A 63 -14.36 -7.29 9.80
CA GLY A 63 -14.85 -8.02 8.63
C GLY A 63 -13.73 -8.64 7.78
N TYR A 64 -12.57 -7.98 7.64
CA TYR A 64 -11.41 -8.55 6.94
C TYR A 64 -10.81 -9.77 7.64
N PHE A 65 -11.05 -9.92 8.95
CA PHE A 65 -10.61 -11.06 9.75
C PHE A 65 -11.75 -12.07 10.01
N GLY A 66 -12.92 -11.86 9.39
CA GLY A 66 -14.10 -12.71 9.60
C GLY A 66 -14.77 -12.55 10.97
N LEU A 67 -14.53 -11.42 11.64
CA LEU A 67 -15.06 -11.10 12.97
C LEU A 67 -16.11 -9.99 12.89
N LYS A 68 -16.91 -9.86 13.94
CA LYS A 68 -17.93 -8.82 14.10
C LYS A 68 -17.91 -8.23 15.50
N LEU A 69 -18.54 -7.07 15.66
CA LEU A 69 -18.87 -6.56 16.99
C LEU A 69 -19.76 -7.57 17.73
N GLY A 70 -19.49 -7.76 19.01
CA GLY A 70 -20.09 -8.78 19.87
C GLY A 70 -19.30 -10.09 19.94
N ASP A 71 -18.36 -10.32 19.01
CA ASP A 71 -17.49 -11.50 19.09
C ASP A 71 -16.52 -11.41 20.27
N LYS A 72 -16.14 -12.58 20.78
CA LYS A 72 -15.08 -12.67 21.79
C LYS A 72 -13.78 -12.11 21.19
N TYR A 73 -13.08 -11.31 21.99
CA TYR A 73 -11.77 -10.79 21.64
C TYR A 73 -10.82 -11.94 21.34
N VAL A 74 -10.25 -11.91 20.12
CA VAL A 74 -9.19 -12.80 19.67
C VAL A 74 -8.08 -11.91 19.14
N PHE A 75 -6.84 -12.28 19.46
CA PHE A 75 -5.68 -11.64 18.88
C PHE A 75 -5.72 -11.79 17.36
N LEU A 76 -5.79 -10.64 16.65
CA LEU A 76 -5.89 -10.60 15.20
C LEU A 76 -4.58 -11.08 14.60
N LYS A 77 -4.57 -12.34 14.14
CA LYS A 77 -3.40 -12.91 13.48
C LYS A 77 -3.22 -12.25 12.12
N ASN A 78 -1.97 -11.96 11.76
CA ASN A 78 -1.63 -11.50 10.42
C ASN A 78 -2.23 -12.44 9.37
N THR A 79 -3.03 -11.89 8.46
CA THR A 79 -3.64 -12.66 7.38
C THR A 79 -3.19 -12.10 6.05
N THR A 80 -2.96 -12.98 5.07
CA THR A 80 -2.61 -12.57 3.71
C THR A 80 -3.91 -12.28 2.95
N TYR A 81 -4.05 -11.04 2.50
CA TYR A 81 -5.15 -10.58 1.66
C TYR A 81 -4.64 -10.37 0.25
N LYS A 82 -4.97 -11.30 -0.65
CA LYS A 82 -4.36 -11.38 -1.99
C LYS A 82 -2.83 -11.52 -1.92
N ASP A 83 -2.23 -12.09 -2.95
CA ASP A 83 -0.88 -12.68 -2.88
C ASP A 83 0.27 -11.75 -2.44
N SER A 84 0.03 -10.44 -2.31
CA SER A 84 1.02 -9.46 -1.88
C SER A 84 0.62 -8.55 -0.71
N ILE A 85 -0.61 -8.57 -0.18
CA ILE A 85 -0.99 -7.66 0.91
C ILE A 85 -1.14 -8.46 2.20
N VAL A 86 -0.48 -8.02 3.26
CA VAL A 86 -0.60 -8.59 4.60
C VAL A 86 -1.44 -7.64 5.43
N LEU A 87 -2.54 -8.13 6.00
CA LEU A 87 -3.38 -7.35 6.90
C LEU A 87 -2.92 -7.56 8.34
N ARG A 88 -2.77 -6.46 9.05
CA ARG A 88 -2.55 -6.44 10.49
C ARG A 88 -3.49 -5.44 11.12
N ALA A 89 -4.00 -5.76 12.29
CA ALA A 89 -4.81 -4.85 13.08
C ALA A 89 -4.36 -4.92 14.54
N TYR A 90 -4.31 -3.75 15.17
CA TYR A 90 -4.01 -3.56 16.58
C TYR A 90 -5.25 -2.98 17.24
N THR A 91 -5.65 -3.57 18.35
CA THR A 91 -6.90 -3.27 19.04
C THR A 91 -6.60 -3.00 20.49
N ASP A 92 -6.97 -1.80 20.93
CA ASP A 92 -6.84 -1.39 22.31
C ASP A 92 -8.21 -1.51 22.99
N LEU A 93 -8.24 -2.24 24.12
CA LEU A 93 -9.43 -2.42 24.93
C LEU A 93 -9.35 -1.54 26.18
N LYS A 94 -10.49 -1.00 26.59
CA LYS A 94 -10.65 -0.22 27.81
C LYS A 94 -10.57 -1.11 29.04
N ASP A 95 -11.24 -2.27 28.99
CA ASP A 95 -11.20 -3.28 30.03
C ASP A 95 -10.63 -4.59 29.46
N ASN A 96 -9.44 -4.96 29.91
CA ASN A 96 -8.75 -6.19 29.51
C ASN A 96 -9.44 -7.47 30.05
N ASN A 97 -10.31 -7.33 31.06
CA ASN A 97 -11.09 -8.45 31.60
C ASN A 97 -12.31 -8.74 30.72
N ASN A 98 -12.91 -7.70 30.14
CA ASN A 98 -14.01 -7.84 29.19
C ASN A 98 -13.48 -8.15 27.78
N LYS A 99 -13.27 -9.44 27.49
CA LYS A 99 -12.75 -9.91 26.20
C LYS A 99 -13.85 -9.97 25.14
N ILE A 100 -14.56 -8.88 24.90
CA ILE A 100 -15.60 -8.77 23.87
C ILE A 100 -15.33 -7.54 23.02
N PHE A 101 -15.45 -7.69 21.69
CA PHE A 101 -15.42 -6.57 20.74
C PHE A 101 -16.73 -5.76 20.84
N SER A 102 -16.81 -4.84 21.80
CA SER A 102 -17.92 -3.89 21.91
C SER A 102 -17.43 -2.48 21.59
N ILE A 103 -18.28 -1.66 20.97
CA ILE A 103 -18.02 -0.23 20.71
C ILE A 103 -17.58 0.48 22.00
N ASP A 104 -18.22 0.16 23.13
CA ASP A 104 -17.94 0.82 24.41
C ASP A 104 -16.62 0.36 25.05
N ASN A 105 -16.14 -0.82 24.65
CA ASN A 105 -14.93 -1.43 25.19
C ASN A 105 -13.70 -1.17 24.30
N ILE A 106 -13.89 -0.94 23.01
CA ILE A 106 -12.82 -0.67 22.06
C ILE A 106 -12.47 0.81 22.12
N THR A 107 -11.29 1.15 22.63
CA THR A 107 -10.81 2.53 22.65
C THR A 107 -10.28 2.95 21.29
N ASN A 108 -9.58 2.04 20.61
CA ASN A 108 -9.03 2.28 19.29
C ASN A 108 -8.80 0.96 18.53
N ILE A 109 -8.95 1.00 17.21
CA ILE A 109 -8.46 -0.04 16.31
C ILE A 109 -7.61 0.61 15.24
N GLU A 110 -6.33 0.26 15.20
CA GLU A 110 -5.41 0.67 14.16
C GLU A 110 -5.25 -0.45 13.13
N PHE A 111 -5.57 -0.16 11.87
CA PHE A 111 -5.40 -1.10 10.77
C PHE A 111 -4.10 -0.82 10.04
N SER A 112 -3.15 -1.75 10.07
CA SER A 112 -1.83 -1.59 9.44
C SER A 112 -1.61 -2.64 8.36
N PRO A 113 -2.26 -2.51 7.19
CA PRO A 113 -1.94 -3.37 6.07
C PRO A 113 -0.53 -3.03 5.54
N SER A 114 0.16 -4.04 5.04
CA SER A 114 1.48 -3.92 4.41
C SER A 114 1.46 -4.55 3.03
N TRP A 115 1.94 -3.84 2.01
CA TRP A 115 2.07 -4.36 0.66
C TRP A 115 3.49 -4.83 0.39
N ILE A 116 3.65 -6.12 0.14
CA ILE A 116 4.91 -6.75 -0.24
C ILE A 116 5.19 -6.45 -1.71
N VAL A 117 6.37 -5.95 -1.97
CA VAL A 117 6.80 -5.42 -3.25
C VAL A 117 8.23 -5.87 -3.52
N TYR A 118 8.49 -6.22 -4.77
CA TYR A 118 9.75 -6.82 -5.21
C TYR A 118 10.56 -5.80 -6.01
N TYR A 119 10.93 -4.69 -5.37
CA TYR A 119 11.89 -3.74 -5.93
C TYR A 119 13.20 -3.82 -5.14
N PRO A 120 14.36 -3.84 -5.82
CA PRO A 120 15.64 -3.91 -5.13
C PRO A 120 15.88 -2.63 -4.34
N GLN A 121 16.07 -2.75 -3.03
CA GLN A 121 16.62 -1.67 -2.21
C GLN A 121 18.08 -1.94 -1.92
N VAL A 122 18.92 -0.96 -2.24
CA VAL A 122 20.33 -0.97 -1.87
C VAL A 122 20.46 -0.26 -0.53
N PHE A 123 21.02 -0.97 0.44
CA PHE A 123 21.36 -0.43 1.76
C PHE A 123 22.85 -0.62 1.99
N GLY A 124 23.48 0.33 2.68
CA GLY A 124 24.91 0.23 2.90
C GLY A 124 25.49 1.48 3.51
N ASN A 125 26.72 1.35 4.00
CA ASN A 125 27.52 2.49 4.42
C ASN A 125 28.70 2.62 3.45
N GLU A 126 28.70 3.70 2.68
CA GLU A 126 29.75 3.96 1.67
C GLU A 126 31.15 3.93 2.30
N GLY A 127 31.27 4.40 3.54
CA GLY A 127 32.55 4.44 4.28
C GLY A 127 33.20 3.09 4.57
N ASN A 128 32.46 1.98 4.47
CA ASN A 128 33.01 0.62 4.62
C ASN A 128 32.77 -0.27 3.39
N MET A 129 32.24 0.31 2.29
CA MET A 129 31.85 -0.42 1.07
C MET A 129 30.96 -1.67 1.31
N ASP A 130 30.14 -1.67 2.36
CA ASP A 130 29.14 -2.73 2.58
C ASP A 130 27.87 -2.33 1.85
N PHE A 131 27.57 -2.99 0.73
CA PHE A 131 26.32 -2.83 -0.02
C PHE A 131 25.51 -4.12 0.03
N ARG A 132 24.27 -4.02 0.50
CA ARG A 132 23.32 -5.13 0.60
C ARG A 132 22.11 -4.83 -0.25
N ILE A 133 21.67 -5.83 -1.00
CA ILE A 133 20.49 -5.74 -1.86
C ILE A 133 19.36 -6.53 -1.20
N ASN A 134 18.28 -5.84 -0.84
CA ASN A 134 17.04 -6.48 -0.41
C ASN A 134 16.04 -6.52 -1.57
N TRP A 135 15.67 -7.73 -1.99
CA TRP A 135 14.72 -7.98 -3.08
C TRP A 135 13.26 -8.04 -2.62
N LYS A 136 13.00 -8.05 -1.31
CA LYS A 136 11.66 -8.12 -0.72
C LYS A 136 11.50 -6.98 0.27
N THR A 137 10.71 -6.00 -0.12
CA THR A 137 10.39 -4.86 0.73
C THR A 137 8.89 -4.85 1.01
N SER A 138 8.48 -4.12 2.04
CA SER A 138 7.07 -3.92 2.36
C SER A 138 6.79 -2.43 2.51
N VAL A 139 5.73 -1.96 1.90
CA VAL A 139 5.24 -0.60 2.13
C VAL A 139 4.04 -0.62 3.04
N GLU A 140 4.13 0.18 4.09
CA GLU A 140 3.07 0.39 5.07
C GLU A 140 2.28 1.66 4.74
N CYS A 141 1.02 1.73 5.20
CA CYS A 141 0.18 2.92 5.02
C CYS A 141 0.78 4.21 5.60
N ARG A 142 1.63 4.11 6.63
CA ARG A 142 2.30 5.25 7.25
C ARG A 142 3.13 6.06 6.25
N TYR A 143 3.66 5.41 5.21
CA TYR A 143 4.44 6.08 4.17
C TYR A 143 3.56 6.87 3.18
N PHE A 144 2.31 6.43 2.93
CA PHE A 144 1.36 7.16 2.08
C PHE A 144 0.83 8.45 2.71
N LYS A 145 0.79 8.53 4.05
CA LYS A 145 0.36 9.75 4.74
C LYS A 145 1.35 10.90 4.49
N ARG A 146 2.63 10.58 4.26
CA ARG A 146 3.67 11.55 3.90
C ARG A 146 3.48 12.13 2.50
N ASP A 147 3.08 11.32 1.51
CA ASP A 147 2.82 11.80 0.14
C ASP A 147 1.64 12.79 0.05
N LEU A 148 0.69 12.71 0.97
CA LEU A 148 -0.40 13.69 1.10
C LEU A 148 0.04 15.00 1.76
N LEU A 149 0.96 14.93 2.73
CA LEU A 149 1.53 16.12 3.39
C LEU A 149 2.38 16.95 2.43
N PHE A 150 3.16 16.32 1.53
CA PHE A 150 3.92 17.05 0.51
C PHE A 150 3.06 17.63 -0.63
N LYS A 151 1.81 17.17 -0.77
CA LYS A 151 0.84 17.78 -1.70
C LYS A 151 0.00 18.90 -1.07
N GLY A 152 0.04 19.04 0.26
CA GLY A 152 -0.75 20.01 1.03
C GLY A 152 -0.01 21.29 1.43
N THR A 153 1.31 21.39 1.23
CA THR A 153 2.11 22.56 1.63
C THR A 153 2.49 23.47 0.46
N ASN A 154 1.68 23.53 -0.60
CA ASN A 154 1.87 24.46 -1.72
C ASN A 154 0.67 25.38 -1.92
N ASN A 155 0.07 25.89 -0.84
CA ASN A 155 -0.83 27.04 -0.87
C ASN A 155 -0.76 27.74 0.49
N GLU A 156 0.05 28.79 0.55
CA GLU A 156 -0.14 30.05 1.31
C GLU A 156 1.21 30.76 1.45
N GLN A 157 1.50 31.58 0.44
CA GLN A 157 2.21 32.85 0.57
C GLN A 157 1.47 33.88 -0.29
#